data_AF-A0A1M5WB35-F1
#
_entry.id   AF-A0A1M5WB35-F1
#
_cell.length_a   1.000
_cell.length_b   1.000
_cell.length_c   1.000
_cell.angle_alpha   90.00
_cell.angle_beta   90.00
_cell.angle_gamma   90.00
#
_symmetry.space_group_name_H-M   'P 1'
#
loop_
_entity.id
_entity.type
_entity.pdbx_description
1 polymer ?
#
loop_
_entity_poly.entity_id
_entity_poly.type
_entity_poly.pdbx_seq_one_letter_code
_entity_poly.pdbx_strand_id
1 'polypeptide(L)'
;MKHPFYKSLVAAGALTVAGAFVACGSDSSSDGPGTGPVNDLCSGIVATEQVSVVDLGSVKLLVYPRGIDGVGKVTLANGYAYGTYDGINIYDNEGNVVMEAGYADLVNKCEATSTPDPSDPNSSESTPIVGPGGTQEITSSESTPIVGPGGTQEITSSESTPIVGPGGTQEEISSSETVKPSLENGFPSIESYGAPPAEYTKDILSNGQTGWNSRYWDACKPHCSWISNGEEGKTDTTTQASYEAGMTTARNCNIHDVEVPTFTLGHAVQQYWMGYEGTNSACGEAKDKGVFTCTDMAPIAVNDTLSYAYVAGPGSATSCGKCFHLQYNGSFKDASANNAAKATHKALKGKHMVVMTSNIGHDVEVGQFDLMVPGGGVGAFDALSVQVNGADVNWGAGFGGFLTECQSKLGYDNTLESYQTCVKEMCDAAFGNAGLPNLLRGCHWFADWFMAADNPTYNWEEVECPQYLIDHYMTTINKEKSNNYAWHTDWSTYKAGDPLETLECTDKGCECPDEMAAKGACKK
;
A
#
# COMPACT_ATOMS: atom_id res chain seq x y z
N MET A 1 -41.01 8.23 26.23
CA MET A 1 -41.80 9.34 25.64
C MET A 1 -41.74 9.13 24.12
N LYS A 2 -42.76 8.60 23.42
CA LYS A 2 -43.87 9.33 22.74
C LYS A 2 -43.38 10.71 22.25
N HIS A 3 -43.35 11.12 20.98
CA HIS A 3 -44.02 10.80 19.69
C HIS A 3 -43.46 11.86 18.65
N PRO A 4 -43.93 12.06 17.39
CA PRO A 4 -43.88 11.24 16.15
C PRO A 4 -43.69 12.08 14.82
N PHE A 5 -44.12 11.52 13.66
CA PHE A 5 -44.41 12.12 12.32
C PHE A 5 -43.25 12.23 11.31
N TYR A 6 -43.35 11.93 10.00
CA TYR A 6 -44.28 11.22 9.10
C TYR A 6 -43.68 11.34 7.67
N LYS A 7 -43.86 10.35 6.77
CA LYS A 7 -44.02 10.51 5.29
C LYS A 7 -44.28 9.11 4.69
N SER A 8 -45.54 8.73 4.55
CA SER A 8 -46.33 8.73 3.30
C SER A 8 -45.83 7.75 2.23
N LEU A 9 -46.43 6.55 2.25
CA LEU A 9 -46.52 5.59 1.15
C LEU A 9 -47.80 5.87 0.34
N VAL A 10 -47.67 5.95 -0.98
CA VAL A 10 -48.79 5.76 -1.91
C VAL A 10 -48.80 4.29 -2.32
N ALA A 11 -49.93 3.64 -2.09
CA ALA A 11 -50.16 2.24 -2.40
C ALA A 11 -50.64 2.05 -3.85
N ALA A 12 -50.23 0.95 -4.49
CA ALA A 12 -51.11 0.08 -5.28
C ALA A 12 -50.40 -1.23 -5.61
N GLY A 13 -51.02 -2.37 -5.30
CA GLY A 13 -50.62 -3.68 -5.84
C GLY A 13 -50.51 -4.79 -4.81
N ALA A 14 -51.65 -5.23 -4.27
CA ALA A 14 -51.73 -6.39 -3.39
C ALA A 14 -51.52 -7.71 -4.14
N LEU A 15 -50.70 -8.59 -3.59
CA LEU A 15 -50.95 -10.04 -3.59
C LEU A 15 -50.25 -10.68 -2.39
N THR A 16 -51.08 -11.05 -1.42
CA THR A 16 -50.79 -11.81 -0.21
C THR A 16 -50.53 -13.28 -0.56
N VAL A 17 -49.44 -13.86 -0.05
CA VAL A 17 -49.43 -15.25 0.46
C VAL A 17 -48.57 -15.29 1.73
N ALA A 18 -49.12 -15.98 2.72
CA ALA A 18 -48.71 -16.01 4.11
C ALA A 18 -47.73 -17.14 4.45
N GLY A 19 -47.09 -16.99 5.62
CA GLY A 19 -46.57 -18.09 6.45
C GLY A 19 -45.08 -18.39 6.26
N ALA A 20 -44.30 -18.73 7.26
CA ALA A 20 -44.49 -18.79 8.71
C ALA A 20 -43.09 -18.88 9.32
N PHE A 21 -42.86 -18.16 10.43
CA PHE A 21 -41.73 -18.43 11.31
C PHE A 21 -41.98 -19.74 12.05
N VAL A 22 -41.05 -20.69 11.95
CA VAL A 22 -40.86 -21.75 12.94
C VAL A 22 -39.36 -21.88 13.21
N ALA A 23 -39.00 -21.69 14.48
CA ALA A 23 -37.73 -22.07 15.06
C ALA A 23 -37.88 -23.41 15.80
N CYS A 24 -36.88 -24.29 15.65
CA CYS A 24 -36.39 -25.37 16.52
C CYS A 24 -35.30 -26.08 15.69
N GLY A 25 -34.08 -26.36 16.12
CA GLY A 25 -33.61 -26.75 17.44
C GLY A 25 -33.15 -28.22 17.38
N SER A 26 -31.85 -28.41 17.08
CA SER A 26 -30.94 -29.53 17.40
C SER A 26 -31.37 -31.01 17.18
N ASP A 27 -30.61 -31.75 16.37
CA ASP A 27 -29.66 -32.76 16.87
C ASP A 27 -28.77 -33.36 15.77
N SER A 28 -27.59 -33.77 16.21
CA SER A 28 -26.36 -34.17 15.53
C SER A 28 -26.42 -35.45 14.67
N SER A 29 -25.80 -35.41 13.50
CA SER A 29 -25.15 -36.57 12.87
C SER A 29 -24.04 -36.14 11.91
N SER A 30 -22.89 -36.77 12.11
CA SER A 30 -21.67 -36.76 11.32
C SER A 30 -21.89 -37.05 9.84
N ASP A 31 -21.36 -36.22 8.95
CA ASP A 31 -20.85 -36.62 7.64
C ASP A 31 -19.86 -35.56 7.12
N GLY A 32 -18.81 -36.03 6.44
CA GLY A 32 -17.66 -35.23 5.99
C GLY A 32 -18.03 -34.13 4.97
N PRO A 33 -17.08 -33.24 4.61
CA PRO A 33 -17.36 -32.09 3.76
C PRO A 33 -17.62 -32.56 2.32
N GLY A 34 -18.89 -32.81 2.02
CA GLY A 34 -19.42 -32.86 0.66
C GLY A 34 -19.46 -31.45 0.09
N THR A 35 -18.88 -31.28 -1.09
CA THR A 35 -18.91 -30.07 -1.90
C THR A 35 -20.35 -29.67 -2.24
N GLY A 36 -20.85 -28.60 -1.60
CA GLY A 36 -22.05 -27.87 -2.05
C GLY A 36 -21.76 -27.00 -3.28
N PRO A 37 -22.79 -26.51 -3.98
CA PRO A 37 -22.67 -25.96 -5.32
C PRO A 37 -21.86 -24.65 -5.34
N VAL A 38 -20.87 -24.60 -6.22
CA VAL A 38 -20.13 -23.37 -6.56
C VAL A 38 -21.13 -22.42 -7.19
N ASN A 39 -21.46 -21.31 -6.51
CA ASN A 39 -22.29 -20.25 -7.07
C ASN A 39 -21.41 -19.47 -8.06
N ASP A 40 -21.41 -19.88 -9.33
CA ASP A 40 -20.65 -19.20 -10.39
C ASP A 40 -21.33 -17.88 -10.75
N LEU A 41 -21.03 -16.84 -9.96
CA LEU A 41 -21.65 -15.53 -10.04
C LEU A 41 -21.47 -14.88 -11.43
N CYS A 42 -20.35 -15.20 -12.09
CA CYS A 42 -19.94 -14.70 -13.40
C CYS A 42 -20.44 -15.55 -14.58
N SER A 43 -21.09 -16.69 -14.33
CA SER A 43 -21.60 -17.57 -15.37
C SER A 43 -22.62 -16.86 -16.26
N GLY A 44 -22.39 -16.89 -17.58
CA GLY A 44 -23.31 -16.35 -18.59
C GLY A 44 -23.31 -14.82 -18.73
N ILE A 45 -22.37 -14.11 -18.10
CA ILE A 45 -22.23 -12.67 -18.23
C ILE A 45 -21.40 -12.32 -19.47
N VAL A 46 -21.95 -11.44 -20.32
CA VAL A 46 -21.26 -10.85 -21.46
C VAL A 46 -21.01 -9.38 -21.16
N ALA A 47 -19.76 -9.03 -20.89
CA ALA A 47 -19.33 -7.66 -20.61
C ALA A 47 -18.20 -7.24 -21.55
N THR A 48 -18.17 -5.95 -21.92
CA THR A 48 -17.15 -5.35 -22.79
C THR A 48 -15.92 -4.86 -22.04
N GLU A 49 -16.01 -4.78 -20.71
CA GLU A 49 -14.96 -4.38 -19.78
C GLU A 49 -15.23 -5.02 -18.41
N GLN A 50 -14.33 -4.86 -17.43
CA GLN A 50 -14.49 -5.43 -16.09
C GLN A 50 -15.73 -4.82 -15.42
N VAL A 51 -16.61 -5.68 -14.89
CA VAL A 51 -17.86 -5.25 -14.24
C VAL A 51 -18.01 -5.85 -12.86
N SER A 52 -18.59 -5.08 -11.94
CA SER A 52 -19.06 -5.59 -10.66
C SER A 52 -20.50 -6.11 -10.82
N VAL A 53 -20.79 -7.29 -10.26
CA VAL A 53 -22.10 -7.92 -10.40
C VAL A 53 -22.89 -7.85 -9.11
N VAL A 54 -24.08 -7.25 -9.20
CA VAL A 54 -25.07 -7.24 -8.13
C VAL A 54 -26.21 -8.19 -8.50
N ASP A 55 -26.35 -9.28 -7.75
CA ASP A 55 -27.41 -10.27 -7.95
C ASP A 55 -28.63 -9.92 -7.08
N LEU A 56 -29.72 -9.47 -7.72
CA LEU A 56 -31.01 -9.19 -7.07
C LEU A 56 -31.96 -10.40 -7.16
N GLY A 57 -31.43 -11.60 -7.41
CA GLY A 57 -32.13 -12.89 -7.47
C GLY A 57 -32.77 -13.17 -8.82
N SER A 58 -33.71 -12.32 -9.27
CA SER A 58 -34.38 -12.48 -10.57
C SER A 58 -33.72 -11.70 -11.72
N VAL A 59 -32.82 -10.77 -11.36
CA VAL A 59 -32.12 -9.88 -12.27
C VAL A 59 -30.71 -9.67 -11.72
N LYS A 60 -29.72 -9.69 -12.62
CA LYS A 60 -28.33 -9.31 -12.32
C LYS A 60 -28.03 -7.95 -12.94
N LEU A 61 -27.53 -7.03 -12.12
CA LEU A 61 -27.02 -5.74 -12.55
C LEU A 61 -25.50 -5.84 -12.75
N LEU A 62 -25.04 -5.38 -13.91
CA LEU A 62 -23.64 -5.20 -14.24
C LEU A 62 -23.30 -3.73 -14.04
N VAL A 63 -22.43 -3.45 -13.08
CA VAL A 63 -22.00 -2.11 -12.70
C VAL A 63 -20.60 -1.89 -13.28
N TYR A 64 -20.50 -0.93 -14.17
CA TYR A 64 -19.25 -0.57 -14.85
C TYR A 64 -18.49 0.46 -14.01
N PRO A 65 -17.15 0.43 -14.01
CA PRO A 65 -16.34 1.43 -13.32
C PRO A 65 -16.64 2.84 -13.82
N ARG A 66 -16.42 3.85 -12.97
CA ARG A 66 -16.67 5.25 -13.34
C ARG A 66 -15.71 5.66 -14.46
N GLY A 67 -16.26 6.23 -15.52
CA GLY A 67 -15.48 6.87 -16.57
C GLY A 67 -14.96 8.25 -16.17
N ILE A 68 -14.38 8.96 -17.13
CA ILE A 68 -13.85 10.33 -16.97
C ILE A 68 -14.96 11.33 -16.60
N ASP A 69 -16.21 11.04 -16.96
CA ASP A 69 -17.40 11.82 -16.59
C ASP A 69 -17.78 11.68 -15.11
N GLY A 70 -17.08 10.82 -14.37
CA GLY A 70 -17.35 10.55 -12.97
C GLY A 70 -18.69 9.85 -12.80
N VAL A 71 -19.16 9.02 -13.72
CA VAL A 71 -20.34 8.16 -13.48
C VAL A 71 -20.11 6.80 -14.13
N GLY A 72 -20.41 5.72 -13.41
CA GLY A 72 -20.38 4.36 -13.93
C GLY A 72 -21.69 4.03 -14.62
N LYS A 73 -21.64 3.28 -15.73
CA LYS A 73 -22.86 2.75 -16.36
C LYS A 73 -23.37 1.56 -15.56
N VAL A 74 -24.69 1.33 -15.56
CA VAL A 74 -25.29 0.09 -15.05
C VAL A 74 -26.14 -0.55 -16.14
N THR A 75 -25.91 -1.83 -16.44
CA THR A 75 -26.72 -2.62 -17.39
C THR A 75 -27.30 -3.85 -16.73
N LEU A 76 -28.31 -4.43 -17.37
CA LEU A 76 -28.73 -5.79 -17.08
C LEU A 76 -27.73 -6.79 -17.69
N ALA A 77 -27.72 -8.04 -17.21
CA ALA A 77 -26.85 -9.10 -17.74
C ALA A 77 -27.07 -9.42 -19.23
N ASN A 78 -28.21 -9.03 -19.81
CA ASN A 78 -28.50 -9.15 -21.25
C ASN A 78 -28.10 -7.90 -22.06
N GLY A 79 -27.39 -6.95 -21.46
CA GLY A 79 -26.81 -5.77 -22.12
C GLY A 79 -27.71 -4.53 -22.19
N TYR A 80 -28.97 -4.60 -21.76
CA TYR A 80 -29.85 -3.42 -21.75
C TYR A 80 -29.43 -2.42 -20.67
N ALA A 81 -29.44 -1.13 -21.01
CA ALA A 81 -29.14 -0.06 -20.06
C ALA A 81 -30.17 -0.03 -18.92
N TYR A 82 -29.68 -0.01 -17.68
CA TYR A 82 -30.49 0.00 -16.47
C TYR A 82 -30.40 1.33 -15.73
N GLY A 83 -29.22 1.97 -15.74
CA GLY A 83 -29.02 3.30 -15.18
C GLY A 83 -27.55 3.63 -14.94
N THR A 84 -27.26 4.29 -13.82
CA THR A 84 -25.93 4.87 -13.55
C THR A 84 -25.46 4.64 -12.12
N TYR A 85 -24.17 4.85 -11.86
CA TYR A 85 -23.52 4.62 -10.57
C TYR A 85 -22.57 5.78 -10.21
N ASP A 86 -22.74 6.40 -9.05
CA ASP A 86 -21.96 7.58 -8.64
C ASP A 86 -20.87 7.29 -7.61
N GLY A 87 -20.45 6.03 -7.47
CA GLY A 87 -19.47 5.63 -6.45
C GLY A 87 -20.07 5.31 -5.08
N ILE A 88 -21.36 5.63 -4.86
CA ILE A 88 -22.07 5.37 -3.60
C ILE A 88 -23.44 4.73 -3.87
N ASN A 89 -24.17 5.20 -4.89
CA ASN A 89 -25.53 4.79 -5.21
C ASN A 89 -25.67 4.34 -6.67
N ILE A 90 -26.51 3.33 -6.88
CA ILE A 90 -27.01 2.94 -8.19
C ILE A 90 -28.36 3.62 -8.44
N TYR A 91 -28.47 4.30 -9.57
CA TYR A 91 -29.67 4.96 -10.04
C TYR A 91 -30.29 4.17 -11.19
N ASP A 92 -31.62 4.14 -11.27
CA ASP A 92 -32.34 3.69 -12.47
C ASP A 92 -32.25 4.76 -13.59
N ASN A 93 -32.76 4.42 -14.78
CA ASN A 93 -32.80 5.35 -15.92
C ASN A 93 -33.71 6.56 -15.66
N GLU A 94 -34.59 6.51 -14.66
CA GLU A 94 -35.45 7.59 -14.20
C GLU A 94 -34.78 8.50 -13.14
N GLY A 95 -33.58 8.15 -12.68
CA GLY A 95 -32.79 8.92 -11.71
C GLY A 95 -33.14 8.65 -10.25
N ASN A 96 -33.91 7.60 -9.94
CA ASN A 96 -34.19 7.19 -8.57
C ASN A 96 -33.09 6.27 -8.04
N VAL A 97 -32.74 6.43 -6.77
CA VAL A 97 -31.80 5.54 -6.09
C VAL A 97 -32.45 4.17 -5.92
N VAL A 98 -31.87 3.16 -6.57
CA VAL A 98 -32.28 1.76 -6.48
C VAL A 98 -31.63 1.10 -5.27
N MET A 99 -30.36 1.41 -5.01
CA MET A 99 -29.63 0.95 -3.84
C MET A 99 -28.37 1.75 -3.57
N GLU A 100 -27.93 1.73 -2.31
CA GLU A 100 -26.58 2.11 -1.90
C GLU A 100 -25.66 0.91 -2.16
N ALA A 101 -24.57 1.13 -2.89
CA ALA A 101 -23.61 0.11 -3.29
C ALA A 101 -22.21 0.75 -3.23
N GLY A 102 -21.63 0.80 -2.03
CA GLY A 102 -20.27 1.31 -1.86
C GLY A 102 -19.23 0.39 -2.50
N TYR A 103 -17.96 0.82 -2.56
CA TYR A 103 -16.86 0.01 -3.11
C TYR A 103 -16.71 -1.37 -2.44
N ALA A 104 -16.98 -1.44 -1.13
CA ALA A 104 -16.96 -2.68 -0.34
C ALA A 104 -18.11 -3.66 -0.68
N ASP A 105 -19.18 -3.18 -1.30
CA ASP A 105 -20.31 -4.00 -1.75
C ASP A 105 -20.11 -4.51 -3.19
N LEU A 106 -19.21 -3.88 -3.96
CA LEU A 106 -18.95 -4.15 -5.38
C LEU A 106 -17.72 -5.04 -5.63
N VAL A 107 -17.43 -5.96 -4.70
CA VAL A 107 -16.21 -6.82 -4.69
C VAL A 107 -16.29 -7.99 -5.69
N ASN A 108 -17.46 -8.25 -6.27
CA ASN A 108 -17.66 -9.33 -7.24
C ASN A 108 -17.29 -8.89 -8.67
N LYS A 109 -16.01 -8.95 -9.02
CA LYS A 109 -15.52 -8.56 -10.35
C LYS A 109 -15.57 -9.73 -11.33
N CYS A 110 -16.31 -9.56 -12.42
CA CYS A 110 -16.29 -10.46 -13.56
C CYS A 110 -15.47 -9.81 -14.68
N GLU A 111 -14.51 -10.58 -15.21
CA GLU A 111 -13.64 -10.14 -16.30
C GLU A 111 -14.43 -9.94 -17.61
N ALA A 112 -13.89 -9.10 -18.49
CA ALA A 112 -14.48 -8.88 -19.81
C ALA A 112 -14.48 -10.19 -20.62
N THR A 113 -15.66 -10.63 -21.07
CA THR A 113 -15.84 -11.90 -21.78
C THR A 113 -16.08 -11.74 -23.27
N SER A 114 -16.15 -10.50 -23.80
CA SER A 114 -16.38 -10.26 -25.23
C SER A 114 -15.20 -9.57 -25.93
N THR A 115 -14.47 -10.35 -26.73
CA THR A 115 -13.95 -9.85 -28.01
C THR A 115 -15.09 -9.92 -29.02
N PRO A 116 -15.54 -8.82 -29.64
CA PRO A 116 -16.42 -8.93 -30.79
C PRO A 116 -15.60 -9.45 -31.98
N ASP A 117 -15.61 -10.76 -32.20
CA ASP A 117 -15.32 -11.31 -33.53
C ASP A 117 -16.68 -11.49 -34.25
N PRO A 118 -16.94 -10.79 -35.37
CA PRO A 118 -18.15 -10.98 -36.16
C PRO A 118 -18.02 -12.24 -37.05
N SER A 119 -17.71 -13.39 -36.48
CA SER A 119 -17.60 -14.64 -37.24
C SER A 119 -17.83 -15.89 -36.37
N ASP A 120 -18.95 -16.56 -36.62
CA ASP A 120 -19.18 -18.01 -36.42
C ASP A 120 -19.67 -18.55 -35.03
N PRO A 121 -20.86 -19.21 -34.96
CA PRO A 121 -21.43 -19.77 -33.74
C PRO A 121 -21.33 -21.31 -33.70
N ASN A 122 -20.34 -21.87 -32.99
CA ASN A 122 -20.36 -23.19 -32.32
C ASN A 122 -18.93 -23.73 -32.15
N SER A 123 -18.51 -24.02 -30.91
CA SER A 123 -18.09 -25.38 -30.53
C SER A 123 -17.67 -25.44 -29.06
N SER A 124 -18.32 -26.35 -28.34
CA SER A 124 -17.91 -26.98 -27.08
C SER A 124 -16.78 -28.00 -27.28
N GLU A 125 -15.90 -28.18 -26.28
CA GLU A 125 -15.28 -29.45 -25.79
C GLU A 125 -14.07 -29.11 -24.88
N SER A 126 -14.11 -29.30 -23.55
CA SER A 126 -13.82 -30.50 -22.74
C SER A 126 -12.39 -31.06 -22.82
N THR A 127 -11.64 -30.93 -21.71
CA THR A 127 -10.34 -31.55 -21.42
C THR A 127 -10.50 -32.90 -20.70
N PRO A 128 -9.58 -33.88 -20.87
CA PRO A 128 -9.47 -35.02 -19.98
C PRO A 128 -8.31 -34.91 -18.98
N ILE A 129 -8.62 -35.38 -17.76
CA ILE A 129 -7.77 -35.56 -16.58
C ILE A 129 -6.96 -36.87 -16.71
N VAL A 130 -5.70 -36.88 -16.25
CA VAL A 130 -4.95 -38.12 -15.91
C VAL A 130 -4.37 -37.99 -14.50
N GLY A 131 -4.72 -38.95 -13.64
CA GLY A 131 -4.25 -39.11 -12.26
C GLY A 131 -2.98 -39.98 -12.12
N PRO A 132 -2.54 -40.24 -10.87
CA PRO A 132 -1.14 -40.46 -10.51
C PRO A 132 -0.77 -41.91 -10.13
N GLY A 133 0.53 -42.23 -10.10
CA GLY A 133 1.06 -43.38 -9.34
C GLY A 133 2.45 -43.88 -9.80
N GLY A 134 3.35 -44.14 -8.84
CA GLY A 134 4.49 -45.06 -9.02
C GLY A 134 5.78 -44.74 -8.26
N THR A 135 6.01 -45.45 -7.15
CA THR A 135 7.08 -45.37 -6.13
C THR A 135 8.23 -46.38 -6.36
N GLN A 136 9.44 -46.13 -5.80
CA GLN A 136 10.33 -47.07 -5.02
C GLN A 136 11.78 -46.50 -4.88
N GLU A 137 12.32 -46.24 -3.66
CA GLU A 137 13.07 -47.07 -2.66
C GLU A 137 14.62 -47.06 -2.81
N ILE A 138 15.35 -46.41 -1.88
CA ILE A 138 16.16 -46.90 -0.70
C ILE A 138 17.66 -47.16 -0.99
N THR A 139 18.57 -46.50 -0.24
CA THR A 139 19.60 -47.10 0.65
C THR A 139 20.42 -46.05 1.43
N SER A 140 20.94 -46.48 2.58
CA SER A 140 21.42 -45.73 3.75
C SER A 140 22.80 -46.20 4.26
N SER A 141 23.55 -45.35 4.98
CA SER A 141 24.52 -45.63 6.09
C SER A 141 25.40 -44.38 6.38
N GLU A 142 26.03 -44.06 7.52
CA GLU A 142 25.87 -44.27 8.99
C GLU A 142 26.83 -43.28 9.74
N SER A 143 26.46 -42.93 10.98
CA SER A 143 27.08 -42.33 12.21
C SER A 143 28.62 -42.42 12.47
N THR A 144 29.36 -41.69 13.36
CA THR A 144 29.23 -41.01 14.71
C THR A 144 30.64 -40.43 15.13
N PRO A 145 31.00 -39.92 16.37
CA PRO A 145 30.27 -39.53 17.61
C PRO A 145 30.71 -38.18 18.30
N ILE A 146 30.07 -37.90 19.46
CA ILE A 146 30.19 -36.81 20.46
C ILE A 146 31.13 -37.18 21.63
N VAL A 147 31.88 -36.22 22.23
CA VAL A 147 32.30 -36.21 23.67
C VAL A 147 32.56 -34.76 24.17
N GLY A 148 31.97 -34.36 25.31
CA GLY A 148 32.47 -33.34 26.26
C GLY A 148 33.01 -34.02 27.54
N PRO A 149 33.67 -33.35 28.52
CA PRO A 149 32.96 -32.42 29.42
C PRO A 149 33.78 -31.28 30.11
N GLY A 150 33.06 -30.28 30.61
CA GLY A 150 33.11 -29.76 32.01
C GLY A 150 34.34 -29.03 32.56
N GLY A 151 34.13 -27.81 33.11
CA GLY A 151 35.03 -27.21 34.11
C GLY A 151 34.88 -25.70 34.31
N THR A 152 34.17 -25.31 35.37
CA THR A 152 33.91 -23.97 35.92
C THR A 152 35.18 -23.22 36.37
N GLN A 153 35.22 -21.89 36.20
CA GLN A 153 35.43 -20.91 37.30
C GLN A 153 35.32 -19.45 36.85
N GLU A 154 35.15 -18.61 37.85
CA GLU A 154 34.43 -17.34 37.91
C GLU A 154 35.43 -16.24 38.39
N ILE A 155 35.08 -14.96 38.15
CA ILE A 155 35.46 -13.76 38.95
C ILE A 155 36.72 -12.91 38.57
N THR A 156 36.39 -11.65 38.23
CA THR A 156 37.03 -10.32 38.44
C THR A 156 38.24 -9.79 37.66
N SER A 157 37.94 -8.77 36.85
CA SER A 157 38.42 -7.38 36.90
C SER A 157 39.67 -7.01 37.71
N SER A 158 40.60 -6.29 37.07
CA SER A 158 41.11 -5.00 37.56
C SER A 158 42.01 -4.31 36.52
N GLU A 159 41.88 -2.98 36.48
CA GLU A 159 42.63 -2.02 35.67
C GLU A 159 44.13 -1.99 36.02
N SER A 160 44.99 -1.63 35.05
CA SER A 160 46.20 -0.85 35.34
C SER A 160 46.63 -0.01 34.13
N THR A 161 46.78 1.28 34.40
CA THR A 161 47.41 2.37 33.63
C THR A 161 48.71 2.02 32.89
N PRO A 162 49.04 2.68 31.76
CA PRO A 162 50.41 2.73 31.27
C PRO A 162 51.13 4.04 31.68
N ILE A 163 52.44 3.84 31.84
CA ILE A 163 53.47 4.71 32.37
C ILE A 163 53.94 5.71 31.30
N VAL A 164 54.20 6.96 31.72
CA VAL A 164 54.82 8.02 30.91
C VAL A 164 56.33 7.82 30.83
N GLY A 165 56.88 7.93 29.61
CA GLY A 165 58.30 8.12 29.31
C GLY A 165 58.47 8.99 28.05
N PRO A 166 59.55 9.80 27.94
CA PRO A 166 59.46 11.11 27.29
C PRO A 166 60.08 11.21 25.89
N GLY A 167 59.51 12.12 25.09
CA GLY A 167 60.27 13.06 24.25
C GLY A 167 60.71 12.59 22.85
N GLY A 168 60.03 13.07 21.81
CA GLY A 168 60.55 13.04 20.44
C GLY A 168 59.57 13.51 19.37
N THR A 169 59.58 14.83 19.12
CA THR A 169 59.16 15.56 17.90
C THR A 169 57.68 15.52 17.45
N GLN A 170 57.09 16.72 17.44
CA GLN A 170 55.76 17.05 16.96
C GLN A 170 55.68 16.96 15.43
N GLU A 171 54.74 16.15 14.94
CA GLU A 171 54.04 16.40 13.67
C GLU A 171 52.58 16.68 14.04
N GLU A 172 52.06 17.84 13.62
CA GLU A 172 50.68 18.26 13.83
C GLU A 172 49.73 17.29 13.13
N ILE A 173 49.07 16.42 13.91
CA ILE A 173 47.87 15.72 13.47
C ILE A 173 46.75 16.75 13.51
N SER A 174 46.42 17.29 12.34
CA SER A 174 45.18 18.01 12.09
C SER A 174 44.02 17.18 12.62
N SER A 175 43.37 17.68 13.67
CA SER A 175 42.15 17.10 14.23
C SER A 175 41.13 16.90 13.12
N SER A 176 40.76 15.65 12.84
CA SER A 176 39.60 15.34 12.03
C SER A 176 38.38 15.98 12.68
N GLU A 177 37.92 17.08 12.10
CA GLU A 177 36.58 17.58 12.32
C GLU A 177 35.62 16.42 12.06
N THR A 178 34.86 16.05 13.07
CA THR A 178 33.72 15.15 12.91
C THR A 178 32.71 15.91 12.06
N VAL A 179 32.74 15.69 10.75
CA VAL A 179 31.78 16.24 9.81
C VAL A 179 30.41 15.81 10.30
N LYS A 180 29.60 16.77 10.78
CA LYS A 180 28.20 16.50 11.07
C LYS A 180 27.58 16.00 9.76
N PRO A 181 26.87 14.87 9.76
CA PRO A 181 26.24 14.37 8.54
C PRO A 181 25.35 15.46 7.95
N SER A 182 25.44 15.67 6.64
CA SER A 182 24.51 16.57 5.96
C SER A 182 23.12 15.97 6.06
N LEU A 183 22.20 16.70 6.67
CA LEU A 183 20.81 16.29 6.75
C LEU A 183 20.08 16.75 5.49
N GLU A 184 19.41 15.83 4.80
CA GLU A 184 18.43 16.09 3.74
C GLU A 184 17.04 15.89 4.35
N ASN A 185 16.22 16.94 4.36
CA ASN A 185 14.86 16.92 4.95
C ASN A 185 14.78 16.43 6.41
N GLY A 186 15.86 16.62 7.19
CA GLY A 186 15.93 16.20 8.59
C GLY A 186 16.50 14.79 8.80
N PHE A 187 16.83 14.06 7.73
CA PHE A 187 17.45 12.73 7.77
C PHE A 187 18.87 12.73 7.22
N PRO A 188 19.75 11.82 7.65
CA PRO A 188 21.06 11.64 7.02
C PRO A 188 20.93 11.35 5.52
N SER A 189 21.84 11.88 4.68
CA SER A 189 21.85 11.53 3.25
C SER A 189 22.13 10.04 3.03
N ILE A 190 21.74 9.48 1.88
CA ILE A 190 21.94 8.05 1.60
C ILE A 190 23.41 7.60 1.75
N GLU A 191 24.36 8.45 1.35
CA GLU A 191 25.80 8.17 1.45
C GLU A 191 26.28 8.09 2.90
N SER A 192 25.63 8.82 3.81
CA SER A 192 26.02 8.89 5.21
C SER A 192 25.67 7.62 6.01
N TYR A 193 24.81 6.75 5.46
CA TYR A 193 24.52 5.42 6.03
C TYR A 193 25.65 4.40 5.81
N GLY A 194 26.67 4.74 5.02
CA GLY A 194 27.78 3.85 4.71
C GLY A 194 27.44 2.79 3.67
N ALA A 195 28.32 1.79 3.54
CA ALA A 195 28.15 0.74 2.55
C ALA A 195 26.98 -0.20 2.91
N PRO A 196 26.13 -0.57 1.94
CA PRO A 196 25.02 -1.49 2.19
C PRO A 196 25.53 -2.90 2.57
N PRO A 197 24.80 -3.63 3.43
CA PRO A 197 25.03 -5.05 3.69
C PRO A 197 25.14 -5.88 2.40
N ALA A 198 26.07 -6.83 2.38
CA ALA A 198 26.29 -7.71 1.23
C ALA A 198 25.04 -8.53 0.86
N GLU A 199 24.19 -8.85 1.84
CA GLU A 199 22.93 -9.57 1.65
C GLU A 199 22.02 -8.88 0.61
N TYR A 200 22.01 -7.54 0.58
CA TYR A 200 21.17 -6.76 -0.33
C TYR A 200 21.62 -6.84 -1.81
N THR A 201 22.77 -7.47 -2.07
CA THR A 201 23.35 -7.64 -3.40
C THR A 201 23.61 -9.11 -3.75
N LYS A 202 23.11 -10.03 -2.93
CA LYS A 202 23.23 -11.48 -3.15
C LYS A 202 22.46 -11.90 -4.40
N ASP A 203 23.05 -12.79 -5.20
CA ASP A 203 22.34 -13.36 -6.35
C ASP A 203 21.31 -14.39 -5.89
N ILE A 204 20.04 -14.07 -6.14
CA ILE A 204 18.85 -14.84 -5.74
C ILE A 204 18.00 -15.27 -6.95
N LEU A 205 18.47 -15.10 -8.20
CA LEU A 205 17.71 -15.48 -9.41
C LEU A 205 17.34 -16.96 -9.47
N SER A 206 18.01 -17.81 -8.68
CA SER A 206 17.79 -19.26 -8.62
C SER A 206 16.90 -19.73 -7.46
N ASN A 207 16.42 -18.82 -6.59
CA ASN A 207 15.71 -19.20 -5.36
C ASN A 207 14.25 -19.69 -5.57
N GLY A 208 13.73 -19.61 -6.81
CA GLY A 208 12.40 -20.09 -7.18
C GLY A 208 11.22 -19.23 -6.70
N GLN A 209 11.44 -18.25 -5.81
CA GLN A 209 10.41 -17.30 -5.37
C GLN A 209 10.37 -16.12 -6.33
N THR A 210 9.37 -16.09 -7.19
CA THR A 210 9.20 -15.04 -8.20
C THR A 210 8.04 -14.12 -7.84
N GLY A 211 8.14 -12.88 -8.30
CA GLY A 211 7.10 -11.88 -8.18
C GLY A 211 7.18 -10.86 -9.30
N TRP A 212 6.34 -9.82 -9.22
CA TRP A 212 6.33 -8.73 -10.18
C TRP A 212 5.94 -7.43 -9.50
N ASN A 213 6.47 -6.31 -9.99
CA ASN A 213 6.10 -5.00 -9.47
C ASN A 213 4.98 -4.41 -10.30
N SER A 214 4.00 -3.76 -9.68
CA SER A 214 3.32 -2.64 -10.33
C SER A 214 3.92 -1.32 -9.80
N ARG A 215 3.29 -0.19 -10.09
CA ARG A 215 3.73 1.14 -9.66
C ARG A 215 2.53 2.03 -9.37
N TYR A 216 2.64 2.86 -8.34
CA TYR A 216 1.60 3.84 -7.99
C TYR A 216 2.19 5.00 -7.19
N TRP A 217 1.50 6.14 -7.19
CA TRP A 217 1.66 7.17 -6.17
C TRP A 217 0.37 7.99 -6.12
N ASP A 218 -0.48 7.69 -5.15
CA ASP A 218 -1.77 8.36 -4.93
C ASP A 218 -1.68 9.51 -3.92
N ALA A 219 -0.54 9.63 -3.23
CA ALA A 219 -0.27 10.49 -2.09
C ALA A 219 -1.19 10.29 -0.88
N CYS A 220 -1.97 9.21 -0.84
CA CYS A 220 -2.82 8.89 0.31
C CYS A 220 -1.97 8.66 1.57
N LYS A 221 -2.58 8.82 2.75
CA LYS A 221 -2.00 8.30 3.99
C LYS A 221 -1.73 6.79 3.83
N PRO A 222 -0.50 6.30 4.06
CA PRO A 222 -0.20 4.88 3.96
C PRO A 222 -1.04 4.06 4.94
N HIS A 223 -1.43 2.84 4.57
CA HIS A 223 -2.27 2.01 5.42
C HIS A 223 -1.56 1.65 6.75
N CYS A 224 -0.23 1.47 6.72
CA CYS A 224 0.60 1.26 7.92
C CYS A 224 0.77 2.51 8.80
N SER A 225 0.15 3.63 8.43
CA SER A 225 0.04 4.82 9.28
C SER A 225 -1.25 4.81 10.13
N TRP A 226 -2.17 3.86 9.88
CA TRP A 226 -3.34 3.64 10.71
C TRP A 226 -3.04 2.68 11.86
N ILE A 227 -3.59 3.00 13.02
CA ILE A 227 -3.52 2.15 14.20
C ILE A 227 -4.72 1.20 14.28
N SER A 228 -4.51 0.04 14.90
CA SER A 228 -5.57 -0.91 15.24
C SER A 228 -5.21 -1.71 16.49
N ASN A 229 -6.18 -2.48 16.99
CA ASN A 229 -5.95 -3.48 18.04
C ASN A 229 -5.70 -4.86 17.41
N GLY A 230 -4.64 -4.97 16.60
CA GLY A 230 -4.22 -6.22 15.96
C GLY A 230 -4.99 -6.57 14.68
N GLU A 231 -5.65 -5.61 14.03
CA GLU A 231 -6.25 -5.81 12.71
C GLU A 231 -5.15 -5.92 11.65
N GLU A 232 -5.34 -6.86 10.71
CA GLU A 232 -4.40 -7.08 9.62
C GLU A 232 -4.20 -5.81 8.79
N GLY A 233 -2.93 -5.58 8.45
CA GLY A 233 -2.48 -4.49 7.60
C GLY A 233 -2.43 -3.11 8.23
N LYS A 234 -2.88 -2.94 9.47
CA LYS A 234 -2.66 -1.72 10.26
C LYS A 234 -1.58 -1.94 11.31
N THR A 235 -1.05 -0.87 11.87
CA THR A 235 -0.11 -0.97 13.00
C THR A 235 -0.82 -1.50 14.25
N ASP A 236 -0.26 -2.55 14.87
CA ASP A 236 -0.79 -3.14 16.10
C ASP A 236 -0.44 -2.30 17.33
N THR A 237 -1.46 -1.80 18.02
CA THR A 237 -1.35 -1.01 19.27
C THR A 237 -1.82 -1.78 20.51
N THR A 238 -2.01 -3.10 20.40
CA THR A 238 -2.42 -3.96 21.53
C THR A 238 -1.44 -3.83 22.69
N THR A 239 -0.14 -3.96 22.42
CA THR A 239 0.94 -3.78 23.41
C THR A 239 2.01 -2.84 22.87
N GLN A 240 2.81 -2.24 23.77
CA GLN A 240 3.93 -1.39 23.34
C GLN A 240 4.97 -2.22 22.57
N ALA A 241 5.19 -3.47 22.99
CA ALA A 241 6.07 -4.39 22.28
C ALA A 241 5.57 -4.74 20.87
N SER A 242 4.26 -4.93 20.67
CA SER A 242 3.68 -5.12 19.33
C SER A 242 3.87 -3.89 18.45
N TYR A 243 3.67 -2.70 19.03
CA TYR A 243 3.82 -1.42 18.34
C TYR A 243 5.27 -1.22 17.87
N GLU A 244 6.24 -1.48 18.74
CA GLU A 244 7.66 -1.40 18.42
C GLU A 244 8.10 -2.48 17.43
N ALA A 245 7.55 -3.70 17.53
CA ALA A 245 7.85 -4.79 16.61
C ALA A 245 7.39 -4.52 15.17
N GLY A 246 6.32 -3.74 14.99
CA GLY A 246 5.85 -3.25 13.70
C GLY A 246 6.57 -1.98 13.20
N MET A 247 7.66 -1.58 13.87
CA MET A 247 8.36 -0.31 13.65
C MET A 247 7.44 0.90 13.81
N THR A 248 6.56 0.88 14.81
CA THR A 248 5.57 1.93 15.09
C THR A 248 4.59 2.12 13.91
N THR A 249 4.32 3.37 13.51
CA THR A 249 3.50 3.69 12.34
C THR A 249 4.38 4.25 11.23
N ALA A 250 3.98 3.99 9.99
CA ALA A 250 4.50 4.69 8.83
C ALA A 250 4.22 6.20 9.00
N ARG A 251 5.24 7.02 8.77
CA ARG A 251 5.13 8.48 8.78
C ARG A 251 4.07 8.95 7.79
N ASN A 252 3.35 9.99 8.19
CA ASN A 252 2.48 10.77 7.31
C ASN A 252 2.80 12.25 7.45
N CYS A 253 2.59 13.00 6.38
CA CYS A 253 2.94 14.41 6.32
C CYS A 253 1.71 15.24 5.93
N ASN A 254 1.69 16.52 6.29
CA ASN A 254 0.67 17.42 5.76
C ASN A 254 0.95 17.81 4.30
N ILE A 255 0.13 18.69 3.73
CA ILE A 255 0.27 19.16 2.34
C ILE A 255 1.63 19.82 2.03
N HIS A 256 2.36 20.27 3.05
CA HIS A 256 3.68 20.90 2.93
C HIS A 256 4.84 19.94 3.20
N ASP A 257 4.59 18.64 3.19
CA ASP A 257 5.56 17.58 3.47
C ASP A 257 6.21 17.70 4.87
N VAL A 258 5.44 18.19 5.85
CA VAL A 258 5.85 18.25 7.25
C VAL A 258 5.19 17.08 7.99
N GLU A 259 5.99 16.28 8.70
CA GLU A 259 5.46 15.19 9.52
C GLU A 259 4.50 15.73 10.58
N VAL A 260 3.33 15.10 10.69
CA VAL A 260 2.32 15.34 11.71
C VAL A 260 2.01 14.02 12.43
N PRO A 261 1.34 14.03 13.60
CA PRO A 261 0.98 12.79 14.25
C PRO A 261 0.25 11.82 13.30
N THR A 262 0.55 10.53 13.40
CA THR A 262 -0.15 9.47 12.67
C THR A 262 -1.48 9.14 13.32
N PHE A 263 -1.57 9.38 14.64
CA PHE A 263 -2.81 9.36 15.42
C PHE A 263 -2.72 10.34 16.58
N THR A 264 -3.87 10.84 17.02
CA THR A 264 -4.03 11.73 18.17
C THR A 264 -5.00 11.11 19.17
N LEU A 265 -5.28 11.82 20.27
CA LEU A 265 -6.51 11.59 21.01
C LEU A 265 -7.71 11.68 20.05
N GLY A 266 -8.73 10.86 20.29
CA GLY A 266 -9.96 10.89 19.49
C GLY A 266 -10.80 12.14 19.74
N HIS A 267 -11.56 12.58 18.74
CA HIS A 267 -12.37 13.80 18.85
C HIS A 267 -13.45 13.74 19.96
N ALA A 268 -13.78 12.54 20.45
CA ALA A 268 -14.77 12.30 21.49
C ALA A 268 -14.20 12.10 22.90
N VAL A 269 -12.90 12.36 23.12
CA VAL A 269 -12.31 12.26 24.47
C VAL A 269 -12.99 13.21 25.46
N GLN A 270 -13.14 12.76 26.71
CA GLN A 270 -13.82 13.45 27.80
C GLN A 270 -13.26 13.00 29.17
N GLN A 271 -13.75 13.58 30.26
CA GLN A 271 -13.19 13.37 31.62
C GLN A 271 -13.06 11.88 32.04
N TYR A 272 -13.97 11.02 31.58
CA TYR A 272 -14.03 9.60 31.97
C TYR A 272 -13.89 8.63 30.80
N TRP A 273 -13.44 9.10 29.64
CA TRP A 273 -13.21 8.24 28.48
C TRP A 273 -12.15 8.84 27.57
N MET A 274 -11.18 8.02 27.17
CA MET A 274 -10.22 8.36 26.13
C MET A 274 -10.12 7.25 25.09
N GLY A 275 -9.71 7.63 23.89
CA GLY A 275 -9.38 6.74 22.79
C GLY A 275 -8.44 7.45 21.84
N TYR A 276 -7.93 6.72 20.86
CA TYR A 276 -7.06 7.25 19.82
C TYR A 276 -7.75 7.19 18.47
N GLU A 277 -7.43 8.15 17.61
CA GLU A 277 -7.96 8.24 16.26
C GLU A 277 -6.83 8.58 15.30
N GLY A 278 -6.75 7.85 14.20
CA GLY A 278 -5.79 8.15 13.15
C GLY A 278 -6.08 9.51 12.52
N THR A 279 -5.04 10.27 12.21
CA THR A 279 -5.21 11.52 11.46
C THR A 279 -5.81 11.26 10.08
N ASN A 280 -6.72 12.13 9.65
CA ASN A 280 -7.53 11.89 8.45
C ASN A 280 -6.70 11.97 7.17
N SER A 281 -6.81 10.94 6.32
CA SER A 281 -6.16 10.90 5.01
C SER A 281 -6.71 11.98 4.06
N ALA A 282 -5.82 12.59 3.29
CA ALA A 282 -6.17 13.51 2.21
C ALA A 282 -6.99 12.86 1.09
N CYS A 283 -6.91 11.53 0.93
CA CYS A 283 -7.75 10.79 -0.02
C CYS A 283 -9.23 10.73 0.39
N GLY A 284 -9.53 10.94 1.67
CA GLY A 284 -10.89 11.08 2.18
C GLY A 284 -11.47 12.48 1.98
N GLU A 285 -12.34 12.88 2.90
CA GLU A 285 -13.00 14.19 2.89
C GLU A 285 -12.08 15.34 3.31
N ALA A 286 -10.97 15.03 4.00
CA ALA A 286 -10.08 16.06 4.55
C ALA A 286 -9.30 16.83 3.47
N LYS A 287 -9.04 16.22 2.31
CA LYS A 287 -8.32 16.84 1.18
C LYS A 287 -7.04 17.56 1.65
N ASP A 288 -6.88 18.85 1.34
CA ASP A 288 -5.72 19.68 1.68
C ASP A 288 -5.46 19.79 3.19
N LYS A 289 -6.50 19.61 4.00
CA LYS A 289 -6.45 19.62 5.47
C LYS A 289 -6.03 18.30 6.08
N GLY A 290 -6.06 17.24 5.27
CA GLY A 290 -5.69 15.89 5.68
C GLY A 290 -4.17 15.68 5.66
N VAL A 291 -3.81 14.41 5.78
CA VAL A 291 -2.42 13.95 5.74
C VAL A 291 -2.19 13.06 4.53
N PHE A 292 -0.97 13.13 4.02
CA PHE A 292 -0.46 12.51 2.82
C PHE A 292 0.66 11.53 3.19
N THR A 293 1.03 10.68 2.24
CA THR A 293 2.34 10.02 2.27
C THR A 293 3.44 11.09 2.32
N CYS A 294 4.44 10.92 3.20
CA CYS A 294 5.63 11.78 3.21
C CYS A 294 6.44 11.56 1.93
N THR A 295 6.83 12.65 1.26
CA THR A 295 7.44 12.55 -0.06
C THR A 295 8.86 11.98 -0.02
N ASP A 296 9.53 12.04 1.13
CA ASP A 296 10.82 11.39 1.39
C ASP A 296 10.75 9.85 1.37
N MET A 297 9.55 9.26 1.35
CA MET A 297 9.29 7.85 1.05
C MET A 297 9.30 7.55 -0.47
N ALA A 298 9.66 8.52 -1.32
CA ALA A 298 9.95 8.27 -2.73
C ALA A 298 11.24 7.42 -2.89
N PRO A 299 11.31 6.58 -3.94
CA PRO A 299 12.40 5.63 -4.12
C PRO A 299 13.74 6.34 -4.36
N ILE A 300 14.83 5.68 -3.99
CA ILE A 300 16.18 6.23 -4.07
C ILE A 300 17.19 5.20 -4.55
N ALA A 301 18.05 5.60 -5.48
CA ALA A 301 19.19 4.81 -5.89
C ALA A 301 20.29 4.91 -4.82
N VAL A 302 20.78 3.77 -4.34
CA VAL A 302 21.96 3.71 -3.46
C VAL A 302 23.23 3.78 -4.30
N ASN A 303 23.22 3.08 -5.43
CA ASN A 303 24.23 3.10 -6.48
C ASN A 303 23.63 2.55 -7.77
N ASP A 304 24.44 2.34 -8.81
CA ASP A 304 23.97 1.87 -10.12
C ASP A 304 23.30 0.48 -10.09
N THR A 305 23.54 -0.34 -9.05
CA THR A 305 23.04 -1.72 -8.96
C THR A 305 22.07 -1.97 -7.80
N LEU A 306 21.99 -1.08 -6.82
CA LEU A 306 21.12 -1.20 -5.65
C LEU A 306 20.24 0.04 -5.46
N SER A 307 18.96 -0.18 -5.14
CA SER A 307 17.99 0.86 -4.79
C SER A 307 17.20 0.49 -3.54
N TYR A 308 16.66 1.51 -2.87
CA TYR A 308 15.66 1.34 -1.82
C TYR A 308 14.33 1.95 -2.22
N ALA A 309 13.22 1.36 -1.79
CA ALA A 309 11.88 1.85 -2.06
C ALA A 309 10.87 1.39 -0.99
N TYR A 310 9.66 1.94 -1.07
CA TYR A 310 8.51 1.50 -0.31
C TYR A 310 7.47 0.89 -1.24
N VAL A 311 6.69 -0.06 -0.71
CA VAL A 311 5.70 -0.81 -1.48
C VAL A 311 4.37 -0.93 -0.75
N ALA A 312 3.30 -1.09 -1.53
CA ALA A 312 2.13 -1.83 -1.08
C ALA A 312 2.36 -3.32 -1.32
N GLY A 313 2.20 -4.14 -0.29
CA GLY A 313 2.33 -5.60 -0.40
C GLY A 313 1.05 -6.35 -0.02
N PRO A 314 0.93 -7.63 -0.40
CA PRO A 314 -0.23 -8.47 -0.09
C PRO A 314 -0.26 -8.78 1.41
N GLY A 315 -1.36 -8.47 2.09
CA GLY A 315 -1.52 -8.78 3.53
C GLY A 315 -1.28 -10.25 3.86
N SER A 316 -1.59 -11.16 2.92
CA SER A 316 -1.36 -12.59 3.07
C SER A 316 0.12 -13.02 3.04
N ALA A 317 1.04 -12.16 2.59
CA ALA A 317 2.47 -12.48 2.50
C ALA A 317 3.40 -11.46 3.17
N THR A 318 2.87 -10.34 3.67
CA THR A 318 3.66 -9.32 4.36
C THR A 318 2.84 -8.54 5.39
N SER A 319 3.52 -7.87 6.30
CA SER A 319 2.94 -6.93 7.26
C SER A 319 3.72 -5.61 7.24
N CYS A 320 3.15 -4.58 7.85
CA CYS A 320 3.81 -3.29 8.01
C CYS A 320 5.22 -3.41 8.58
N GLY A 321 6.17 -2.66 8.00
CA GLY A 321 7.56 -2.61 8.45
C GLY A 321 8.44 -3.80 8.03
N LYS A 322 7.91 -4.79 7.28
CA LYS A 322 8.74 -5.88 6.73
C LYS A 322 9.52 -5.43 5.50
N CYS A 323 10.73 -5.97 5.32
CA CYS A 323 11.56 -5.70 4.16
C CYS A 323 11.86 -6.93 3.32
N PHE A 324 12.01 -6.71 2.01
CA PHE A 324 12.28 -7.76 1.04
C PHE A 324 13.38 -7.31 0.10
N HIS A 325 14.31 -8.21 -0.18
CA HIS A 325 15.29 -8.05 -1.25
C HIS A 325 14.71 -8.62 -2.54
N LEU A 326 14.67 -7.80 -3.58
CA LEU A 326 14.25 -8.12 -4.93
C LEU A 326 15.48 -8.13 -5.85
N GLN A 327 15.54 -9.08 -6.78
CA GLN A 327 16.51 -9.07 -7.87
C GLN A 327 15.80 -9.28 -9.21
N TYR A 328 15.95 -8.31 -10.10
CA TYR A 328 15.22 -8.30 -11.37
C TYR A 328 15.76 -9.34 -12.36
N ASN A 329 14.87 -10.13 -12.93
CA ASN A 329 15.25 -11.24 -13.82
C ASN A 329 15.29 -10.85 -15.31
N GLY A 330 14.84 -9.64 -15.64
CA GLY A 330 14.83 -9.09 -17.00
C GLY A 330 13.58 -9.41 -17.82
N SER A 331 12.52 -9.93 -17.19
CA SER A 331 11.21 -10.18 -17.78
C SER A 331 10.14 -9.26 -17.15
N PHE A 332 8.87 -9.47 -17.50
CA PHE A 332 7.71 -8.76 -16.97
C PHE A 332 6.51 -9.69 -16.84
N LYS A 333 5.48 -9.26 -16.10
CA LYS A 333 4.31 -10.07 -15.71
C LYS A 333 3.63 -10.75 -16.90
N ASP A 334 3.43 -10.01 -17.99
CA ASP A 334 2.66 -10.48 -19.15
C ASP A 334 3.57 -10.99 -20.30
N ALA A 335 4.82 -11.33 -19.97
CA ALA A 335 5.76 -11.90 -20.92
C ALA A 335 5.26 -13.27 -21.42
N SER A 336 5.30 -13.46 -22.74
CA SER A 336 4.93 -14.73 -23.37
C SER A 336 5.76 -14.98 -24.63
N ALA A 337 5.57 -16.15 -25.27
CA ALA A 337 6.20 -16.45 -26.55
C ALA A 337 5.91 -15.41 -27.64
N ASN A 338 4.77 -14.71 -27.54
CA ASN A 338 4.32 -13.70 -28.50
C ASN A 338 4.53 -12.26 -27.98
N ASN A 339 4.95 -12.08 -26.73
CA ASN A 339 5.21 -10.78 -26.12
C ASN A 339 6.52 -10.85 -25.32
N ALA A 340 7.64 -10.74 -26.04
CA ALA A 340 8.96 -10.86 -25.45
C ALA A 340 9.34 -9.64 -24.60
N ALA A 341 10.22 -9.85 -23.61
CA ALA A 341 10.74 -8.79 -22.76
C ALA A 341 11.34 -7.63 -23.57
N LYS A 342 10.87 -6.42 -23.26
CA LYS A 342 11.30 -5.15 -23.88
C LYS A 342 12.70 -4.72 -23.45
N ALA A 343 13.27 -3.72 -24.13
CA ALA A 343 14.61 -3.20 -23.83
C ALA A 343 14.73 -2.68 -22.39
N THR A 344 13.67 -2.05 -21.86
CA THR A 344 13.57 -1.56 -20.47
C THR A 344 13.79 -2.68 -19.44
N HIS A 345 13.05 -3.78 -19.57
CA HIS A 345 13.19 -4.96 -18.69
C HIS A 345 14.59 -5.58 -18.76
N LYS A 346 15.12 -5.74 -19.98
CA LYS A 346 16.46 -6.31 -20.18
C LYS A 346 17.55 -5.44 -19.54
N ALA A 347 17.40 -4.12 -19.58
CA ALA A 347 18.31 -3.18 -18.94
C ALA A 347 18.22 -3.19 -17.40
N LEU A 348 17.05 -3.55 -16.85
CA LEU A 348 16.86 -3.68 -15.40
C LEU A 348 17.43 -4.98 -14.83
N LYS A 349 17.67 -6.00 -15.67
CA LYS A 349 18.12 -7.33 -15.25
C LYS A 349 19.37 -7.28 -14.36
N GLY A 350 19.32 -8.02 -13.25
CA GLY A 350 20.41 -8.17 -12.30
C GLY A 350 20.54 -7.04 -11.29
N LYS A 351 19.79 -5.95 -11.43
CA LYS A 351 19.71 -4.92 -10.37
C LYS A 351 18.97 -5.46 -9.15
N HIS A 352 19.35 -4.94 -8.00
CA HIS A 352 18.82 -5.31 -6.70
C HIS A 352 18.02 -4.15 -6.13
N MET A 353 16.94 -4.46 -5.41
CA MET A 353 16.17 -3.47 -4.68
C MET A 353 15.80 -4.03 -3.32
N VAL A 354 15.96 -3.24 -2.25
CA VAL A 354 15.34 -3.57 -0.97
C VAL A 354 14.11 -2.71 -0.80
N VAL A 355 12.96 -3.35 -0.58
CA VAL A 355 11.68 -2.68 -0.42
C VAL A 355 11.16 -2.85 1.00
N MET A 356 10.48 -1.85 1.55
CA MET A 356 9.75 -1.94 2.82
C MET A 356 8.25 -1.80 2.60
N THR A 357 7.47 -2.67 3.24
CA THR A 357 6.00 -2.61 3.23
C THR A 357 5.51 -1.44 4.09
N SER A 358 5.03 -0.38 3.43
CA SER A 358 4.41 0.79 4.07
C SER A 358 2.90 0.85 3.86
N ASN A 359 2.38 0.02 2.97
CA ASN A 359 0.96 -0.08 2.66
C ASN A 359 0.59 -1.55 2.45
N ILE A 360 -0.67 -1.89 2.71
CA ILE A 360 -1.20 -3.21 2.37
C ILE A 360 -2.21 -3.03 1.24
N GLY A 361 -1.95 -3.71 0.12
CA GLY A 361 -2.91 -3.85 -0.96
C GLY A 361 -3.82 -5.03 -0.65
N HIS A 362 -5.14 -4.82 -0.69
CA HIS A 362 -6.10 -5.92 -0.64
C HIS A 362 -6.42 -6.49 -2.03
N ASP A 363 -5.87 -5.86 -3.07
CA ASP A 363 -6.01 -6.13 -4.50
C ASP A 363 -4.72 -6.67 -5.15
N VAL A 364 -3.69 -6.96 -4.35
CA VAL A 364 -2.39 -7.45 -4.85
C VAL A 364 -2.21 -8.94 -4.59
N GLU A 365 -1.69 -9.66 -5.59
CA GLU A 365 -1.48 -11.10 -5.52
C GLU A 365 -0.25 -11.46 -4.67
N VAL A 366 -0.15 -12.71 -4.19
CA VAL A 366 1.06 -13.19 -3.53
C VAL A 366 2.25 -13.07 -4.50
N GLY A 367 3.28 -12.31 -4.07
CA GLY A 367 4.45 -12.02 -4.89
C GLY A 367 4.34 -10.73 -5.72
N GLN A 368 3.21 -10.01 -5.69
CA GLN A 368 3.09 -8.67 -6.26
C GLN A 368 3.51 -7.62 -5.23
N PHE A 369 4.38 -6.68 -5.61
CA PHE A 369 4.67 -5.49 -4.82
C PHE A 369 4.43 -4.22 -5.64
N ASP A 370 3.46 -3.40 -5.25
CA ASP A 370 3.19 -2.13 -5.92
C ASP A 370 4.21 -1.10 -5.42
N LEU A 371 5.13 -0.69 -6.28
CA LEU A 371 6.17 0.26 -5.92
C LEU A 371 5.58 1.67 -5.80
N MET A 372 5.91 2.35 -4.71
CA MET A 372 5.62 3.78 -4.57
C MET A 372 6.54 4.54 -5.52
N VAL A 373 6.00 5.06 -6.61
CA VAL A 373 6.72 5.77 -7.67
C VAL A 373 5.94 7.04 -8.03
N PRO A 374 6.44 8.24 -7.70
CA PRO A 374 5.86 9.49 -8.16
C PRO A 374 5.71 9.48 -9.69
N GLY A 375 4.50 9.71 -10.21
CA GLY A 375 4.19 9.57 -11.64
C GLY A 375 3.87 8.15 -12.11
N GLY A 376 3.81 7.16 -11.21
CA GLY A 376 3.42 5.77 -11.48
C GLY A 376 1.91 5.57 -11.71
N GLY A 377 1.10 6.60 -11.47
CA GLY A 377 -0.36 6.56 -11.55
C GLY A 377 -0.99 6.66 -10.16
N VAL A 378 -2.04 7.45 -10.05
CA VAL A 378 -2.78 7.65 -8.78
C VAL A 378 -3.72 6.48 -8.48
N GLY A 379 -4.09 5.71 -9.49
CA GLY A 379 -5.03 4.59 -9.34
C GLY A 379 -6.43 5.09 -9.01
N ALA A 380 -7.09 4.42 -8.05
CA ALA A 380 -8.48 4.71 -7.68
C ALA A 380 -8.65 5.97 -6.80
N PHE A 381 -7.58 6.42 -6.15
CA PHE A 381 -7.60 7.56 -5.24
C PHE A 381 -6.61 8.61 -5.72
N ASP A 382 -6.92 9.89 -5.51
CA ASP A 382 -6.05 10.97 -5.97
C ASP A 382 -5.97 12.08 -4.91
N ALA A 383 -5.01 11.94 -4.01
CA ALA A 383 -4.54 13.05 -3.19
C ALA A 383 -3.34 13.76 -3.83
N LEU A 384 -2.66 13.16 -4.80
CA LEU A 384 -1.48 13.76 -5.45
C LEU A 384 -1.85 15.06 -6.18
N SER A 385 -2.98 15.09 -6.88
CA SER A 385 -3.52 16.30 -7.51
C SER A 385 -3.89 17.40 -6.51
N VAL A 386 -4.15 17.04 -5.25
CA VAL A 386 -4.38 18.01 -4.16
C VAL A 386 -3.05 18.50 -3.62
N GLN A 387 -2.07 17.61 -3.43
CA GLN A 387 -0.77 17.92 -2.86
C GLN A 387 0.10 18.79 -3.77
N VAL A 388 0.07 18.50 -5.07
CA VAL A 388 0.88 19.21 -6.07
C VAL A 388 0.08 20.40 -6.60
N ASN A 389 0.46 21.58 -6.13
CA ASN A 389 -0.12 22.85 -6.56
C ASN A 389 0.39 23.24 -7.95
N GLY A 390 -0.15 22.63 -9.00
CA GLY A 390 0.13 22.97 -10.39
C GLY A 390 -1.16 22.99 -11.21
N ALA A 391 -1.49 24.13 -11.81
CA ALA A 391 -2.53 24.18 -12.83
C ALA A 391 -2.07 23.33 -14.03
N ASP A 392 -2.97 22.49 -14.54
CA ASP A 392 -2.81 21.78 -15.81
C ASP A 392 -1.71 20.69 -15.87
N VAL A 393 -1.36 20.05 -14.74
CA VAL A 393 -0.47 18.87 -14.78
C VAL A 393 -1.14 17.73 -15.55
N ASN A 394 -0.47 17.22 -16.58
CA ASN A 394 -0.86 15.97 -17.23
C ASN A 394 -0.38 14.78 -16.37
N TRP A 395 -1.28 14.23 -15.56
CA TRP A 395 -0.98 13.08 -14.70
C TRP A 395 -0.75 11.76 -15.46
N GLY A 396 -0.97 11.74 -16.77
CA GLY A 396 -0.96 10.54 -17.58
C GLY A 396 -2.17 9.65 -17.28
N ALA A 397 -2.00 8.34 -17.44
CA ALA A 397 -3.08 7.39 -17.15
C ALA A 397 -3.27 7.22 -15.64
N GLY A 398 -4.53 7.09 -15.19
CA GLY A 398 -4.82 6.82 -13.77
C GLY A 398 -4.08 5.59 -13.24
N PHE A 399 -4.04 4.51 -14.04
CA PHE A 399 -3.22 3.33 -13.78
C PHE A 399 -2.00 3.33 -14.72
N GLY A 400 -0.79 3.23 -14.16
CA GLY A 400 0.47 3.17 -14.90
C GLY A 400 1.09 4.54 -15.25
N GLY A 401 0.35 5.63 -15.04
CA GLY A 401 0.86 7.00 -14.95
C GLY A 401 1.56 7.50 -16.21
N PHE A 402 2.70 8.15 -16.01
CA PHE A 402 3.49 8.79 -17.06
C PHE A 402 4.01 7.78 -18.08
N LEU A 403 4.41 6.57 -17.66
CA LEU A 403 4.90 5.56 -18.60
C LEU A 403 3.80 5.12 -19.57
N THR A 404 2.59 4.88 -19.08
CA THR A 404 1.47 4.45 -19.92
C THR A 404 1.06 5.55 -20.91
N GLU A 405 1.07 6.81 -20.48
CA GLU A 405 0.88 7.96 -21.36
C GLU A 405 1.98 8.05 -22.44
N CYS A 406 3.24 7.87 -22.06
CA CYS A 406 4.37 7.84 -22.98
C CYS A 406 4.30 6.68 -23.97
N GLN A 407 3.95 5.47 -23.53
CA GLN A 407 3.74 4.31 -24.40
C GLN A 407 2.62 4.53 -25.40
N SER A 408 1.50 5.14 -24.97
CA SER A 408 0.39 5.50 -25.86
C SER A 408 0.83 6.45 -26.98
N LYS A 409 1.68 7.44 -26.65
CA LYS A 409 2.20 8.43 -27.61
C LYS A 409 3.28 7.87 -28.55
N LEU A 410 4.19 7.07 -28.00
CA LEU A 410 5.40 6.62 -28.69
C LEU A 410 5.27 5.22 -29.33
N GLY A 411 4.21 4.49 -28.98
CA GLY A 411 4.03 3.07 -29.28
C GLY A 411 4.72 2.18 -28.25
N TYR A 412 4.19 0.97 -28.04
CA TYR A 412 4.60 0.04 -26.96
C TYR A 412 5.92 -0.72 -27.20
N ASP A 413 6.52 -0.61 -28.39
CA ASP A 413 7.80 -1.24 -28.77
C ASP A 413 8.92 -0.22 -29.05
N ASN A 414 8.85 0.96 -28.42
CA ASN A 414 9.87 2.00 -28.60
C ASN A 414 11.18 1.71 -27.81
N THR A 415 12.18 2.58 -27.99
CA THR A 415 13.49 2.44 -27.34
C THR A 415 13.43 2.85 -25.86
N LEU A 416 14.36 2.31 -25.07
CA LEU A 416 14.56 2.70 -23.67
C LEU A 416 14.73 4.22 -23.53
N GLU A 417 15.60 4.82 -24.34
CA GLU A 417 15.90 6.26 -24.31
C GLU A 417 14.66 7.12 -24.60
N SER A 418 13.80 6.72 -25.53
CA SER A 418 12.56 7.43 -25.82
C SER A 418 11.60 7.43 -24.63
N TYR A 419 11.43 6.28 -23.96
CA TYR A 419 10.60 6.21 -22.76
C TYR A 419 11.19 7.00 -21.60
N GLN A 420 12.50 6.90 -21.37
CA GLN A 420 13.18 7.67 -20.33
C GLN A 420 13.01 9.17 -20.56
N THR A 421 13.23 9.63 -21.80
CA THR A 421 13.09 11.06 -22.14
C THR A 421 11.67 11.54 -21.90
N CYS A 422 10.67 10.82 -22.43
CA CYS A 422 9.27 11.21 -22.27
C CYS A 422 8.81 11.23 -20.80
N VAL A 423 9.17 10.20 -20.02
CA VAL A 423 8.81 10.15 -18.59
C VAL A 423 9.48 11.29 -17.84
N LYS A 424 10.75 11.59 -18.11
CA LYS A 424 11.48 12.69 -17.45
C LYS A 424 10.89 14.06 -17.77
N GLU A 425 10.49 14.30 -19.02
CA GLU A 425 9.78 15.53 -19.40
C GLU A 425 8.46 15.68 -18.62
N MET A 426 7.72 14.59 -18.42
CA MET A 426 6.52 14.60 -17.58
C MET A 426 6.85 14.81 -16.09
N CYS A 427 7.93 14.21 -15.57
CA CYS A 427 8.42 14.44 -14.22
C CYS A 427 8.76 15.92 -13.97
N ASP A 428 9.50 16.53 -14.88
CA ASP A 428 9.90 17.94 -14.78
C ASP A 428 8.68 18.87 -14.87
N ALA A 429 7.72 18.56 -15.74
CA ALA A 429 6.49 19.33 -15.86
C ALA A 429 5.62 19.24 -14.60
N ALA A 430 5.50 18.06 -13.99
CA ALA A 430 4.66 17.83 -12.81
C ALA A 430 5.31 18.34 -11.51
N PHE A 431 6.59 18.02 -11.29
CA PHE A 431 7.24 18.20 -9.99
C PHE A 431 8.33 19.27 -9.97
N GLY A 432 8.82 19.72 -11.14
CA GLY A 432 9.97 20.63 -11.25
C GLY A 432 9.81 21.95 -10.50
N ASN A 433 8.56 22.44 -10.36
CA ASN A 433 8.23 23.67 -9.63
C ASN A 433 7.28 23.45 -8.44
N ALA A 434 7.01 22.18 -8.07
CA ALA A 434 6.02 21.85 -7.05
C ALA A 434 6.50 22.15 -5.61
N GLY A 435 7.79 22.44 -5.42
CA GLY A 435 8.38 22.57 -4.07
C GLY A 435 8.49 21.24 -3.33
N LEU A 436 8.37 20.10 -4.03
CA LEU A 436 8.42 18.75 -3.49
C LEU A 436 9.57 17.96 -4.17
N PRO A 437 10.84 18.23 -3.79
CA PRO A 437 12.01 17.70 -4.51
C PRO A 437 12.11 16.18 -4.46
N ASN A 438 11.60 15.53 -3.40
CA ASN A 438 11.62 14.07 -3.31
C ASN A 438 10.71 13.43 -4.38
N LEU A 439 9.58 14.05 -4.73
CA LEU A 439 8.72 13.57 -5.81
C LEU A 439 9.43 13.64 -7.16
N LEU A 440 10.12 14.76 -7.43
CA LEU A 440 10.92 14.91 -8.64
C LEU A 440 12.03 13.87 -8.71
N ARG A 441 12.78 13.66 -7.61
CA ARG A 441 13.83 12.64 -7.51
C ARG A 441 13.26 11.24 -7.78
N GLY A 442 12.16 10.87 -7.12
CA GLY A 442 11.53 9.55 -7.29
C GLY A 442 10.98 9.32 -8.68
N CYS A 443 10.46 10.36 -9.33
CA CYS A 443 9.98 10.28 -10.70
C CYS A 443 11.13 10.08 -11.70
N HIS A 444 12.23 10.84 -11.57
CA HIS A 444 13.43 10.65 -12.39
C HIS A 444 14.10 9.30 -12.13
N TRP A 445 14.13 8.85 -10.87
CA TRP A 445 14.62 7.53 -10.50
C TRP A 445 13.93 6.41 -11.30
N PHE A 446 12.62 6.54 -11.53
CA PHE A 446 11.86 5.53 -12.28
C PHE A 446 12.29 5.47 -13.75
N ALA A 447 12.55 6.61 -14.37
CA ALA A 447 13.10 6.64 -15.71
C ALA A 447 14.54 6.10 -15.73
N ASP A 448 15.42 6.64 -14.87
CA ASP A 448 16.86 6.44 -14.97
C ASP A 448 17.33 5.13 -14.34
N TRP A 449 17.07 4.91 -13.05
CA TRP A 449 17.56 3.73 -12.34
C TRP A 449 16.70 2.50 -12.61
N PHE A 450 15.37 2.68 -12.60
CA PHE A 450 14.39 1.62 -12.84
C PHE A 450 14.13 1.36 -14.34
N MET A 451 14.84 2.08 -15.22
CA MET A 451 14.85 1.85 -16.66
C MET A 451 13.48 2.00 -17.34
N ALA A 452 12.56 2.76 -16.73
CA ALA A 452 11.16 2.85 -17.17
C ALA A 452 10.54 1.47 -17.47
N ALA A 453 10.87 0.46 -16.65
CA ALA A 453 10.40 -0.90 -16.83
C ALA A 453 8.91 -1.02 -16.47
N ASP A 454 8.15 -1.70 -17.32
CA ASP A 454 6.70 -1.81 -17.18
C ASP A 454 6.32 -3.17 -16.59
N ASN A 455 5.98 -3.14 -15.31
CA ASN A 455 5.63 -4.31 -14.52
C ASN A 455 6.69 -5.45 -14.54
N PRO A 456 7.97 -5.14 -14.24
CA PRO A 456 9.04 -6.12 -14.31
C PRO A 456 8.88 -7.24 -13.28
N THR A 457 9.36 -8.43 -13.64
CA THR A 457 9.42 -9.58 -12.72
C THR A 457 10.76 -9.66 -12.02
N TYR A 458 10.76 -10.24 -10.82
CA TYR A 458 11.92 -10.42 -9.97
C TYR A 458 11.89 -11.74 -9.22
N ASN A 459 13.03 -12.10 -8.64
CA ASN A 459 13.14 -13.04 -7.55
C ASN A 459 13.20 -12.29 -6.22
N TRP A 460 12.66 -12.85 -5.14
CA TRP A 460 12.62 -12.16 -3.85
C TRP A 460 12.87 -13.06 -2.64
N GLU A 461 13.34 -12.45 -1.56
CA GLU A 461 13.46 -13.03 -0.21
C GLU A 461 13.23 -11.97 0.86
N GLU A 462 12.78 -12.37 2.06
CA GLU A 462 12.67 -11.47 3.22
C GLU A 462 14.05 -11.17 3.79
N VAL A 463 14.30 -9.91 4.16
CA VAL A 463 15.58 -9.45 4.72
C VAL A 463 15.34 -8.45 5.86
N GLU A 464 16.36 -8.25 6.69
CA GLU A 464 16.36 -7.16 7.67
C GLU A 464 16.34 -5.79 6.98
N CYS A 465 15.59 -4.85 7.55
CA CYS A 465 15.40 -3.54 6.96
C CYS A 465 16.65 -2.65 7.05
N PRO A 466 17.07 -1.99 5.95
CA PRO A 466 18.11 -0.98 5.98
C PRO A 466 17.71 0.20 6.87
N GLN A 467 18.65 0.74 7.64
CA GLN A 467 18.37 1.88 8.53
C GLN A 467 17.81 3.10 7.79
N TYR A 468 18.22 3.33 6.54
CA TYR A 468 17.63 4.38 5.69
C TYR A 468 16.11 4.24 5.58
N LEU A 469 15.61 3.03 5.29
CA LEU A 469 14.17 2.78 5.17
C LEU A 469 13.47 2.88 6.53
N ILE A 470 14.13 2.47 7.61
CA ILE A 470 13.58 2.59 8.97
C ILE A 470 13.40 4.06 9.37
N ASP A 471 14.43 4.88 9.18
CA ASP A 471 14.41 6.28 9.60
C ASP A 471 13.33 7.10 8.86
N HIS A 472 13.14 6.82 7.57
CA HIS A 472 12.13 7.51 6.76
C HIS A 472 10.72 6.91 6.94
N TYR A 473 10.60 5.70 7.49
CA TYR A 473 9.33 5.04 7.80
C TYR A 473 8.79 5.38 9.19
N MET A 474 9.60 5.23 10.23
CA MET A 474 9.16 5.30 11.62
C MET A 474 8.80 6.72 12.01
N THR A 475 7.60 6.92 12.56
CA THR A 475 7.21 8.23 13.08
C THR A 475 8.19 8.77 14.11
N THR A 476 8.55 10.04 13.95
CA THR A 476 9.35 10.78 14.94
C THR A 476 8.47 11.38 16.05
N ILE A 477 7.14 11.35 15.88
CA ILE A 477 6.15 11.96 16.76
C ILE A 477 5.44 10.93 17.65
N ASN A 478 4.85 9.88 17.08
CA ASN A 478 4.11 8.86 17.83
C ASN A 478 5.03 7.68 18.19
N LYS A 479 6.06 7.92 19.00
CA LYS A 479 7.05 6.88 19.38
C LYS A 479 6.48 5.81 20.33
N GLU A 480 5.46 6.18 21.09
CA GLU A 480 4.73 5.29 22.00
C GLU A 480 3.35 5.01 21.40
N LYS A 481 2.75 3.86 21.77
CA LYS A 481 1.39 3.50 21.34
C LYS A 481 0.29 4.42 21.92
N SER A 482 0.67 5.34 22.80
CA SER A 482 -0.18 6.30 23.49
C SER A 482 0.45 7.68 23.47
N ASN A 483 -0.36 8.72 23.36
CA ASN A 483 0.07 10.12 23.38
C ASN A 483 -1.05 11.01 23.91
N ASN A 484 -0.73 12.28 24.19
CA ASN A 484 -1.70 13.26 24.66
C ASN A 484 -1.96 14.36 23.61
N TYR A 485 -1.62 14.13 22.34
CA TYR A 485 -1.80 15.12 21.29
C TYR A 485 -3.30 15.36 21.06
N ALA A 486 -3.70 16.62 21.07
CA ALA A 486 -5.07 17.03 20.84
C ALA A 486 -5.51 16.69 19.42
N TRP A 487 -6.81 16.46 19.24
CA TRP A 487 -7.38 16.19 17.93
C TRP A 487 -7.52 17.47 17.10
N HIS A 488 -7.24 17.38 15.79
CA HIS A 488 -7.37 18.48 14.84
C HIS A 488 -8.08 18.03 13.55
N THR A 489 -8.88 18.93 12.98
CA THR A 489 -9.50 18.75 11.65
C THR A 489 -8.63 19.23 10.49
N ASP A 490 -7.60 20.01 10.79
CA ASP A 490 -6.79 20.71 9.80
C ASP A 490 -5.32 20.69 10.18
N TRP A 491 -4.53 19.95 9.40
CA TRP A 491 -3.08 19.86 9.54
C TRP A 491 -2.33 20.72 8.53
N SER A 492 -3.03 21.37 7.58
CA SER A 492 -2.42 22.12 6.49
C SER A 492 -1.56 23.28 6.97
N THR A 493 -1.89 23.87 8.12
CA THR A 493 -1.19 25.03 8.65
C THR A 493 -0.01 24.68 9.57
N TYR A 494 0.15 23.40 9.95
CA TYR A 494 1.21 22.96 10.85
C TYR A 494 2.58 23.08 10.18
N LYS A 495 3.58 23.60 10.90
CA LYS A 495 4.94 23.78 10.40
C LYS A 495 5.93 22.98 11.22
N ALA A 496 7.05 22.64 10.58
CA ALA A 496 8.13 21.92 11.25
C ALA A 496 8.61 22.72 12.48
N GLY A 497 8.56 22.07 13.64
CA GLY A 497 8.96 22.66 14.92
C GLY A 497 7.85 23.42 15.66
N ASP A 498 6.65 23.53 15.09
CA ASP A 498 5.49 24.00 15.86
C ASP A 498 5.21 23.04 17.03
N PRO A 499 4.86 23.56 18.22
CA PRO A 499 4.47 22.70 19.33
C PRO A 499 3.14 22.01 19.00
N LEU A 500 3.05 20.71 19.28
CA LEU A 500 1.79 19.98 19.22
C LEU A 500 0.92 20.36 20.42
N GLU A 501 -0.32 20.75 20.18
CA GLU A 501 -1.30 20.98 21.26
C GLU A 501 -1.57 19.66 21.99
N THR A 502 -1.65 19.69 23.32
CA THR A 502 -1.87 18.50 24.16
C THR A 502 -3.01 18.70 25.15
N LEU A 503 -3.61 17.59 25.60
CA LEU A 503 -4.57 17.56 26.70
C LEU A 503 -3.98 16.86 27.93
N GLU A 504 -4.39 17.28 29.12
CA GLU A 504 -4.05 16.60 30.37
C GLU A 504 -4.93 15.35 30.51
N CYS A 505 -4.33 14.19 30.20
CA CYS A 505 -5.02 12.90 30.21
C CYS A 505 -4.42 11.92 31.23
N THR A 506 -5.30 11.08 31.75
CA THR A 506 -4.97 9.89 32.55
C THR A 506 -5.49 8.65 31.84
N ASP A 507 -5.19 7.46 32.36
CA ASP A 507 -5.76 6.18 31.88
C ASP A 507 -7.29 6.12 31.87
N LYS A 508 -7.96 7.09 32.52
CA LYS A 508 -9.41 7.14 32.68
C LYS A 508 -10.09 8.21 31.84
N GLY A 509 -9.35 9.10 31.17
CA GLY A 509 -9.94 10.23 30.43
C GLY A 509 -9.10 11.50 30.51
N CYS A 510 -9.61 12.55 29.87
CA CYS A 510 -8.90 13.82 29.68
C CYS A 510 -9.69 15.00 30.24
N GLU A 511 -8.99 15.96 30.85
CA GLU A 511 -9.58 17.27 31.12
C GLU A 511 -9.74 18.04 29.80
N CYS A 512 -10.93 18.61 29.58
CA CYS A 512 -11.25 19.36 28.36
C CYS A 512 -11.51 20.84 28.69
N PRO A 513 -10.47 21.71 28.62
CA PRO A 513 -10.64 23.15 28.80
C PRO A 513 -11.61 23.77 27.80
N ASP A 514 -12.27 24.86 28.19
CA ASP A 514 -13.24 25.58 27.35
C ASP A 514 -12.69 25.97 25.97
N GLU A 515 -11.40 26.36 25.91
CA GLU A 515 -10.72 26.70 24.66
C GLU A 515 -10.59 25.49 23.73
N MET A 516 -10.20 24.33 24.28
CA MET A 516 -10.03 23.10 23.51
C MET A 516 -11.37 22.54 23.03
N ALA A 517 -12.40 22.61 23.88
CA ALA A 517 -13.77 22.27 23.50
C ALA A 517 -14.28 23.17 22.36
N ALA A 518 -13.98 24.47 22.41
CA ALA A 518 -14.39 25.42 21.37
C ALA A 518 -13.71 25.16 20.01
N LYS A 519 -12.48 24.62 20.01
CA LYS A 519 -11.77 24.18 18.80
C LYS A 519 -12.23 22.80 18.31
N GLY A 520 -13.07 22.09 19.09
CA GLY A 520 -13.51 20.73 18.79
C GLY A 520 -12.50 19.64 19.12
N ALA A 521 -11.43 19.95 19.87
CA ALA A 521 -10.37 19.00 20.21
C ALA A 521 -10.79 17.94 21.25
N CYS A 522 -11.85 18.21 22.01
CA CYS A 522 -12.40 17.30 23.03
C CYS A 522 -13.84 17.68 23.39
N LYS A 523 -14.51 16.83 24.18
CA LYS A 523 -15.86 17.06 24.73
C LYS A 523 -15.79 17.27 26.24
N LYS A 524 -16.72 18.11 26.75
CA LYS A 524 -16.89 18.36 28.18
C LYS A 524 -17.69 17.27 28.87
#